data_AF-K0TG95-F1
#
_entry.id   AF-K0TG95-F1
#
_cell.length_a   1.000
_cell.length_b   1.000
_cell.length_c   1.000
_cell.angle_alpha   90.00
_cell.angle_beta   90.00
_cell.angle_gamma   90.00
#
_symmetry.space_group_name_H-M   'P 1'
#
loop_
_entity.id
_entity.type
_entity.pdbx_description
1 polymer ?
#
loop_
_entity_poly.entity_id
_entity_poly.type
_entity_poly.pdbx_seq_one_letter_code
_entity_poly.pdbx_strand_id
1 'polypeptide(L)'
;MASDVCANCAARGNQAADSCATCGREASDAVELKNCAACLLVKYCSVDCQRAHRKQHKVACKERADELKDERLYGEGHERPESDFCSICTLPIPFPMSVHSGFQVCCSKVVCSGCQFAVIKRGMHNCPFCRTPLLDETGDGGAVLARVQKRVDAKDPDAMAFLGEQHYFGWLGLEVNISLAVELWKEAVELGSIDAHFSLGNQYIIGYGVAQNTAKAIHYWEVAAMRGHVESRNKLGMCDFTDRNYGRAVRHFLITAKMGSDVSLGMIKLMFAQGQASKQQYAEALRGYQFATEEMKSPDRDEWKALSEREKESAK
;
A
#
# COMPACT_ATOMS: atom_id res chain seq x y z
N MET A 1 -45.73 -0.34 -7.95
CA MET A 1 -45.34 -1.50 -8.77
C MET A 1 -43.83 -1.66 -8.59
N ALA A 2 -43.42 -2.68 -7.83
CA ALA A 2 -42.02 -2.97 -7.58
C ALA A 2 -41.37 -3.31 -8.92
N SER A 3 -40.32 -2.56 -9.30
CA SER A 3 -39.52 -2.88 -10.47
C SER A 3 -38.83 -4.20 -10.23
N ASP A 4 -39.19 -5.22 -11.01
CA ASP A 4 -38.57 -6.54 -11.02
C ASP A 4 -37.05 -6.41 -11.09
N VAL A 5 -36.40 -6.58 -9.93
CA VAL A 5 -34.99 -6.94 -9.86
C VAL A 5 -34.88 -8.25 -10.63
N CYS A 6 -33.96 -8.34 -11.59
CA CYS A 6 -33.78 -9.53 -12.43
C CYS A 6 -33.57 -10.77 -11.54
N ALA A 7 -34.65 -11.51 -11.27
CA ALA A 7 -34.66 -12.66 -10.35
C ALA A 7 -33.71 -13.78 -10.82
N ASN A 8 -33.42 -13.82 -12.13
CA ASN A 8 -32.44 -14.72 -12.73
C ASN A 8 -30.98 -14.42 -12.36
N CYS A 9 -30.66 -13.21 -11.90
CA CYS A 9 -29.30 -12.83 -11.50
C CYS A 9 -29.04 -13.06 -9.99
N ALA A 10 -30.07 -12.95 -9.15
CA ALA A 10 -29.94 -13.08 -7.69
C ALA A 10 -29.76 -14.53 -7.21
N ALA A 11 -30.09 -15.53 -8.04
CA ALA A 11 -30.19 -16.93 -7.63
C ALA A 11 -29.08 -17.86 -8.16
N ARG A 12 -28.09 -17.36 -8.90
CA ARG A 12 -27.05 -18.20 -9.52
C ARG A 12 -25.65 -17.78 -9.04
N GLY A 13 -25.21 -18.42 -7.96
CA GLY A 13 -23.80 -18.39 -7.57
C GLY A 13 -22.92 -18.92 -8.72
N ASN A 14 -21.95 -18.11 -9.13
CA ASN A 14 -20.78 -18.40 -9.98
C ASN A 14 -20.95 -19.23 -11.28
N GLN A 15 -22.15 -19.61 -11.69
CA GLN A 15 -22.41 -20.26 -12.99
C GLN A 15 -22.84 -19.21 -14.00
N ALA A 16 -21.86 -18.70 -14.76
CA ALA A 16 -22.13 -17.79 -15.86
C ALA A 16 -23.02 -18.52 -16.88
N ALA A 17 -24.26 -18.05 -17.06
CA ALA A 17 -25.23 -18.67 -17.94
C ALA A 17 -24.64 -18.89 -19.35
N ASP A 18 -24.80 -20.07 -19.92
CA ASP A 18 -24.37 -20.39 -21.29
C ASP A 18 -25.27 -19.78 -22.36
N SER A 19 -26.12 -18.83 -21.97
CA SER A 19 -27.03 -18.10 -22.83
C SER A 19 -26.94 -16.59 -22.61
N CYS A 20 -27.20 -15.85 -23.69
CA CYS A 20 -27.27 -14.39 -23.68
C CYS A 20 -28.39 -13.92 -22.73
N ALA A 21 -28.05 -13.05 -21.78
CA ALA A 21 -28.97 -12.57 -20.76
C ALA A 21 -30.15 -11.73 -21.31
N THR A 22 -30.12 -11.36 -22.59
CA THR A 22 -31.19 -10.58 -23.23
C THR A 22 -32.07 -11.43 -24.14
N CYS A 23 -31.47 -12.18 -25.06
CA CYS A 23 -32.20 -12.90 -26.10
C CYS A 23 -32.23 -14.41 -25.90
N GLY A 24 -31.62 -14.93 -24.83
CA GLY A 24 -31.59 -16.36 -24.50
C GLY A 24 -30.74 -17.23 -25.44
N ARG A 25 -30.07 -16.63 -26.45
CA ARG A 25 -29.25 -17.37 -27.40
C ARG A 25 -28.08 -18.05 -26.69
N GLU A 26 -27.97 -19.36 -26.88
CA GLU A 26 -26.89 -20.17 -26.32
C GLU A 26 -25.56 -19.96 -27.05
N ALA A 27 -24.46 -20.21 -26.34
CA ALA A 27 -23.12 -20.24 -26.93
C ALA A 27 -23.03 -21.40 -27.93
N SER A 28 -22.39 -21.15 -29.07
CA SER A 28 -22.12 -22.16 -30.10
C SER A 28 -20.87 -21.79 -30.87
N ASP A 29 -20.39 -22.68 -31.76
CA ASP A 29 -19.24 -22.41 -32.64
C ASP A 29 -19.41 -21.15 -33.50
N ALA A 30 -20.66 -20.71 -33.71
CA ALA A 30 -21.00 -19.50 -34.46
C ALA A 30 -21.33 -18.28 -33.56
N VAL A 31 -21.45 -18.46 -32.25
CA VAL A 31 -21.95 -17.44 -31.31
C VAL A 31 -21.09 -17.43 -30.05
N GLU A 32 -20.15 -16.50 -30.00
CA GLU A 32 -19.39 -16.21 -28.80
C GLU A 32 -20.17 -15.27 -27.86
N LEU A 33 -20.30 -15.68 -26.59
CA LEU A 33 -20.91 -14.87 -25.55
C LEU A 33 -19.81 -14.18 -24.71
N LYS A 34 -19.91 -12.84 -24.57
CA LYS A 34 -18.97 -12.04 -23.78
C LYS A 34 -19.56 -11.70 -22.42
N ASN A 35 -18.77 -11.90 -21.36
CA ASN A 35 -19.15 -11.48 -20.01
C ASN A 35 -19.36 -9.95 -19.94
N CYS A 36 -20.28 -9.53 -19.08
CA CYS A 36 -20.34 -8.14 -18.64
C CYS A 36 -18.99 -7.75 -18.01
N ALA A 37 -18.29 -6.79 -18.61
CA ALA A 37 -16.96 -6.38 -18.15
C ALA A 37 -16.92 -5.82 -16.72
N ALA A 38 -18.06 -5.41 -16.17
CA ALA A 38 -18.15 -4.87 -14.81
C ALA A 38 -18.39 -5.93 -13.74
N CYS A 39 -19.32 -6.86 -13.96
CA CYS A 39 -19.77 -7.79 -12.91
C CYS A 39 -19.47 -9.26 -13.19
N LEU A 40 -19.15 -9.62 -14.44
CA LEU A 40 -18.91 -10.99 -14.90
C LEU A 40 -20.07 -12.00 -14.69
N LEU A 41 -21.24 -11.58 -14.17
CA LEU A 41 -22.37 -12.48 -13.88
C LEU A 41 -23.15 -12.93 -15.12
N VAL A 42 -23.22 -12.06 -16.12
CA VAL A 42 -24.09 -12.22 -17.29
C VAL A 42 -23.28 -12.13 -18.56
N LYS A 43 -23.69 -12.89 -19.58
CA LYS A 43 -23.06 -12.88 -20.90
C LYS A 43 -23.98 -12.27 -21.96
N TYR A 44 -23.38 -11.72 -23.02
CA TYR A 44 -24.09 -11.11 -24.15
C TYR A 44 -23.50 -11.59 -25.48
N CYS A 45 -24.38 -11.87 -26.46
CA CYS A 45 -23.96 -12.17 -27.83
C CYS A 45 -23.68 -10.91 -28.68
N SER A 46 -24.11 -9.72 -28.21
CA SER A 46 -23.89 -8.44 -28.90
C SER A 46 -23.95 -7.25 -27.94
N VAL A 47 -23.40 -6.11 -28.39
CA VAL A 47 -23.47 -4.83 -27.67
C VAL A 47 -24.92 -4.36 -27.53
N ASP A 48 -25.79 -4.65 -28.51
CA ASP A 48 -27.21 -4.28 -28.45
C ASP A 48 -27.95 -5.05 -27.36
N CYS A 49 -27.66 -6.34 -27.21
CA CYS A 49 -28.18 -7.14 -26.10
C CYS A 49 -27.72 -6.57 -24.76
N GLN A 50 -26.43 -6.26 -24.62
CA GLN A 50 -25.90 -5.63 -23.41
C GLN A 50 -26.61 -4.31 -23.07
N ARG A 51 -26.83 -3.44 -24.06
CA ARG A 51 -27.53 -2.15 -23.87
C ARG A 51 -28.98 -2.35 -23.46
N ALA A 52 -29.68 -3.30 -24.08
CA ALA A 52 -31.07 -3.61 -23.75
C ALA A 52 -31.23 -4.13 -22.31
N HIS A 53 -30.32 -5.01 -21.85
CA HIS A 53 -30.37 -5.58 -20.50
C HIS A 53 -29.89 -4.62 -19.40
N ARG A 54 -29.08 -3.60 -19.73
CA ARG A 54 -28.48 -2.68 -18.75
C ARG A 54 -29.49 -2.11 -17.75
N LYS A 55 -30.70 -1.74 -18.19
CA LYS A 55 -31.71 -1.13 -17.31
C LYS A 55 -32.19 -2.07 -16.19
N GLN A 56 -32.31 -3.37 -16.50
CA GLN A 56 -32.77 -4.40 -15.55
C GLN A 56 -31.65 -4.89 -14.62
N HIS A 57 -30.40 -4.76 -15.05
CA HIS A 57 -29.23 -5.31 -14.37
C HIS A 57 -28.36 -4.28 -13.64
N LYS A 58 -28.59 -2.98 -13.86
CA LYS A 58 -27.70 -1.91 -13.37
C LYS A 58 -27.37 -2.01 -11.87
N VAL A 59 -28.36 -2.31 -11.02
CA VAL A 59 -28.16 -2.37 -9.56
C VAL A 59 -27.31 -3.58 -9.18
N ALA A 60 -27.75 -4.79 -9.55
CA ALA A 60 -27.00 -6.03 -9.31
C ALA A 60 -25.61 -6.02 -9.95
N CYS A 61 -25.46 -5.39 -11.13
CA CYS A 61 -24.18 -5.21 -11.79
C CYS A 61 -23.22 -4.36 -10.95
N LYS A 62 -23.73 -3.29 -10.34
CA LYS A 62 -22.93 -2.40 -9.50
C LYS A 62 -22.52 -3.11 -8.22
N GLU A 63 -23.47 -3.75 -7.54
CA GLU A 63 -23.20 -4.51 -6.31
C GLU A 63 -22.13 -5.56 -6.54
N ARG A 64 -22.25 -6.36 -7.61
CA ARG A 64 -21.21 -7.35 -7.92
C ARG A 64 -19.88 -6.73 -8.34
N ALA A 65 -19.89 -5.60 -9.05
CA ALA A 65 -18.64 -4.92 -9.38
C ALA A 65 -17.92 -4.41 -8.11
N ASP A 66 -18.68 -3.92 -7.13
CA ASP A 66 -18.17 -3.50 -5.84
C ASP A 66 -17.64 -4.72 -5.04
N GLU A 67 -18.34 -5.86 -5.07
CA GLU A 67 -17.86 -7.13 -4.49
C GLU A 67 -16.56 -7.61 -5.13
N LEU A 68 -16.46 -7.63 -6.47
CA LEU A 68 -15.25 -8.03 -7.19
C LEU A 68 -14.07 -7.11 -6.84
N LYS A 69 -14.34 -5.81 -6.65
CA LYS A 69 -13.33 -4.85 -6.20
C LYS A 69 -12.85 -5.19 -4.80
N ASP A 70 -13.75 -5.48 -3.87
CA ASP A 70 -13.42 -5.88 -2.50
C ASP A 70 -12.70 -7.24 -2.46
N GLU A 71 -13.14 -8.24 -3.24
CA GLU A 71 -12.49 -9.54 -3.41
C GLU A 71 -11.03 -9.38 -3.82
N ARG A 72 -10.76 -8.51 -4.81
CA ARG A 72 -9.39 -8.19 -5.23
C ARG A 72 -8.59 -7.47 -4.14
N LEU A 73 -9.16 -6.41 -3.55
CA LEU A 73 -8.51 -5.59 -2.53
C LEU A 73 -8.09 -6.40 -1.30
N TYR A 74 -8.93 -7.34 -0.86
CA TYR A 74 -8.64 -8.21 0.28
C TYR A 74 -7.92 -9.50 -0.11
N GLY A 75 -7.88 -9.86 -1.40
CA GLY A 75 -7.17 -11.03 -1.92
C GLY A 75 -5.69 -10.79 -2.18
N GLU A 76 -5.28 -9.55 -2.43
CA GLU A 76 -3.90 -9.18 -2.78
C GLU A 76 -3.16 -8.52 -1.60
N GLY A 77 -1.82 -8.43 -1.69
CA GLY A 77 -0.96 -7.65 -0.78
C GLY A 77 -0.80 -8.24 0.62
N HIS A 78 -0.91 -9.55 0.81
CA HIS A 78 -0.71 -10.19 2.12
C HIS A 78 0.77 -10.34 2.51
N GLU A 79 1.67 -10.13 1.56
CA GLU A 79 3.12 -10.24 1.74
C GLU A 79 3.79 -8.87 1.71
N ARG A 80 4.93 -8.76 2.36
CA ARG A 80 5.74 -7.54 2.37
C ARG A 80 6.52 -7.42 1.04
N PRO A 81 6.59 -6.23 0.43
CA PRO A 81 7.40 -6.03 -0.78
C PRO A 81 8.90 -6.20 -0.48
N GLU A 82 9.73 -6.44 -1.50
CA GLU A 82 11.19 -6.60 -1.32
C GLU A 82 11.84 -5.38 -0.63
N SER A 83 11.32 -4.18 -0.87
CA SER A 83 11.76 -2.91 -0.27
C SER A 83 11.64 -2.88 1.25
N ASP A 84 10.82 -3.75 1.84
CA ASP A 84 10.61 -3.85 3.28
C ASP A 84 11.68 -4.69 4.01
N PHE A 85 12.60 -5.31 3.26
CA PHE A 85 13.65 -6.15 3.80
C PHE A 85 14.98 -5.43 3.81
N CYS A 86 15.74 -5.63 4.88
CA CYS A 86 17.09 -5.06 4.96
C CYS A 86 17.99 -5.69 3.91
N SER A 87 18.64 -4.88 3.07
CA SER A 87 19.53 -5.38 2.03
C SER A 87 20.81 -6.05 2.55
N ILE A 88 21.08 -6.02 3.85
CA ILE A 88 22.25 -6.67 4.47
C ILE A 88 21.87 -7.95 5.21
N CYS A 89 20.95 -7.87 6.18
CA CYS A 89 20.57 -9.04 6.97
C CYS A 89 19.39 -9.81 6.40
N THR A 90 18.78 -9.34 5.31
CA THR A 90 17.59 -9.92 4.64
C THR A 90 16.38 -10.12 5.54
N LEU A 91 16.41 -9.60 6.78
CA LEU A 91 15.29 -9.66 7.71
C LEU A 91 14.29 -8.55 7.41
N PRO A 92 12.98 -8.83 7.56
CA PRO A 92 11.94 -7.81 7.48
C PRO A 92 12.23 -6.70 8.49
N ILE A 93 12.07 -5.45 8.09
CA ILE A 93 12.37 -4.29 8.93
C ILE A 93 11.12 -3.91 9.73
N PRO A 94 11.21 -3.64 11.04
CA PRO A 94 10.05 -3.23 11.84
C PRO A 94 9.36 -1.96 11.32
N PHE A 95 8.04 -1.89 11.45
CA PHE A 95 7.28 -0.67 11.20
C PHE A 95 7.36 0.29 12.41
N PRO A 96 7.34 1.62 12.19
CA PRO A 96 7.41 2.29 10.89
C PRO A 96 8.84 2.23 10.29
N MET A 97 8.92 1.91 9.00
CA MET A 97 10.19 1.70 8.28
C MET A 97 11.11 2.92 8.31
N SER A 98 10.53 4.12 8.24
CA SER A 98 11.25 5.41 8.27
C SER A 98 12.04 5.64 9.56
N VAL A 99 11.68 4.95 10.65
CA VAL A 99 12.38 5.05 11.94
C VAL A 99 13.41 3.92 12.10
N HIS A 100 13.16 2.77 11.48
CA HIS A 100 13.97 1.56 11.66
C HIS A 100 14.92 1.26 10.50
N SER A 101 15.00 2.16 9.52
CA SER A 101 15.87 2.02 8.36
C SER A 101 16.26 3.36 7.75
N GLY A 102 17.21 3.32 6.81
CA GLY A 102 17.54 4.45 5.97
C GLY A 102 17.76 4.00 4.52
N PHE A 103 17.27 4.82 3.59
CA PHE A 103 17.45 4.64 2.16
C PHE A 103 18.84 5.12 1.71
N GLN A 104 19.62 4.20 1.16
CA GLN A 104 20.98 4.45 0.71
C GLN A 104 20.99 4.89 -0.76
N VAL A 105 20.83 6.19 -1.01
CA VAL A 105 20.70 6.77 -2.37
C VAL A 105 21.83 6.38 -3.33
N CYS A 106 23.03 6.10 -2.82
CA CYS A 106 24.18 5.68 -3.64
C CYS A 106 23.96 4.33 -4.33
N CYS A 107 23.18 3.43 -3.74
CA CYS A 107 22.90 2.09 -4.26
C CYS A 107 21.41 1.73 -4.34
N SER A 108 20.52 2.66 -3.99
CA SER A 108 19.07 2.48 -3.91
C SER A 108 18.69 1.26 -3.07
N LYS A 109 19.34 1.11 -1.90
CA LYS A 109 19.10 0.00 -0.98
C LYS A 109 18.62 0.51 0.36
N VAL A 110 17.65 -0.18 0.95
CA VAL A 110 17.18 0.09 2.30
C VAL A 110 18.00 -0.75 3.28
N VAL A 111 18.58 -0.09 4.27
CA VAL A 111 19.38 -0.76 5.32
C VAL A 111 18.79 -0.44 6.67
N CYS A 112 18.47 -1.47 7.45
CA CYS A 112 17.92 -1.31 8.79
C CYS A 112 18.93 -0.66 9.75
N SER A 113 18.43 0.10 10.73
CA SER A 113 19.28 0.85 11.67
C SER A 113 20.26 -0.05 12.43
N GLY A 114 19.87 -1.30 12.73
CA GLY A 114 20.78 -2.29 13.34
C GLY A 114 21.99 -2.60 12.46
N CYS A 115 21.79 -2.88 11.16
CA CYS A 115 22.91 -3.12 10.25
C CYS A 115 23.76 -1.87 10.02
N GLN A 116 23.16 -0.68 10.00
CA GLN A 116 23.91 0.57 9.93
C GLN A 116 24.80 0.74 11.17
N PHE A 117 24.21 0.53 12.36
CA PHE A 117 24.91 0.59 13.65
C PHE A 117 26.06 -0.42 13.73
N ALA A 118 25.84 -1.67 13.31
CA ALA A 118 26.86 -2.71 13.31
C ALA A 118 28.08 -2.35 12.44
N VAL A 119 27.87 -1.63 11.33
CA VAL A 119 28.93 -1.13 10.45
C VAL A 119 29.70 0.03 11.10
N ILE A 120 28.98 0.99 11.71
CA ILE A 120 29.60 2.12 12.43
C ILE A 120 30.45 1.63 13.60
N LYS A 121 29.97 0.63 14.36
CA LYS A 121 30.70 0.00 15.47
C LYS A 121 32.05 -0.62 15.05
N ARG A 122 32.19 -0.96 13.76
CA ARG A 122 33.43 -1.47 13.16
C ARG A 122 34.31 -0.36 12.56
N GLY A 123 34.00 0.91 12.80
CA GLY A 123 34.75 2.06 12.31
C GLY A 123 34.52 2.39 10.84
N MET A 124 33.45 1.88 10.22
CA MET A 124 33.10 2.20 8.83
C MET A 124 32.01 3.27 8.78
N HIS A 125 32.32 4.41 8.16
CA HIS A 125 31.42 5.55 7.98
C HIS A 125 30.94 5.72 6.52
N ASN A 126 31.19 4.71 5.68
CA ASN A 126 30.70 4.65 4.31
C ASN A 126 29.34 3.95 4.26
N CYS A 127 28.70 3.96 3.09
CA CYS A 127 27.45 3.25 2.87
C CYS A 127 27.62 1.78 3.29
N PRO A 128 26.78 1.27 4.21
CA PRO A 128 26.87 -0.10 4.72
C PRO A 128 26.81 -1.18 3.63
N PHE A 129 26.16 -0.88 2.49
CA PHE A 129 25.98 -1.82 1.40
C PHE A 129 27.08 -1.70 0.33
N CYS A 130 27.21 -0.53 -0.31
CA CYS A 130 28.12 -0.34 -1.45
C CYS A 130 29.47 0.33 -1.11
N ARG A 131 29.70 0.70 0.16
CA ARG A 131 30.92 1.37 0.65
C ARG A 131 31.23 2.74 0.04
N THR A 132 30.29 3.34 -0.69
CA THR A 132 30.40 4.75 -1.14
C THR A 132 30.50 5.67 0.08
N PRO A 133 31.44 6.64 0.13
CA PRO A 133 31.52 7.62 1.21
C PRO A 133 30.21 8.37 1.44
N LEU A 134 29.71 8.38 2.68
CA LEU A 134 28.43 9.02 3.02
C LEU A 134 28.56 10.53 3.21
N LEU A 135 29.73 11.00 3.63
CA LEU A 135 29.95 12.39 3.99
C LEU A 135 29.99 13.29 2.75
N ASP A 136 29.24 14.37 2.84
CA ASP A 136 29.44 15.59 2.06
C ASP A 136 30.33 16.50 2.90
N GLU A 137 31.46 16.96 2.36
CA GLU A 137 32.40 17.83 3.09
C GLU A 137 31.76 19.18 3.46
N THR A 138 30.71 19.59 2.73
CA THR A 138 29.98 20.85 2.90
C THR A 138 28.85 20.77 3.93
N GLY A 139 28.32 19.57 4.21
CA GLY A 139 27.15 19.36 5.07
C GLY A 139 25.83 19.94 4.54
N ASP A 140 25.80 20.47 3.31
CA ASP A 140 24.59 21.06 2.70
C ASP A 140 23.70 20.04 1.96
N GLY A 141 24.18 18.81 1.80
CA GLY A 141 23.45 17.71 1.15
C GLY A 141 23.60 17.68 -0.37
N GLY A 142 24.43 18.56 -0.96
CA GLY A 142 24.67 18.63 -2.39
C GLY A 142 25.21 17.32 -2.99
N ALA A 143 26.13 16.64 -2.31
CA ALA A 143 26.64 15.35 -2.76
C ALA A 143 25.56 14.25 -2.74
N VAL A 144 24.63 14.31 -1.78
CA VAL A 144 23.48 13.40 -1.70
C VAL A 144 22.52 13.68 -2.86
N LEU A 145 22.18 14.95 -3.09
CA LEU A 145 21.33 15.37 -4.22
C LEU A 145 21.91 14.95 -5.57
N ALA A 146 23.21 15.15 -5.80
CA ALA A 146 23.85 14.75 -7.04
C ALA A 146 23.71 13.23 -7.31
N ARG A 147 23.80 12.41 -6.25
CA ARG A 147 23.61 10.95 -6.36
C ARG A 147 22.15 10.59 -6.62
N VAL A 148 21.22 11.25 -5.94
CA VAL A 148 19.77 11.07 -6.15
C VAL A 148 19.43 11.44 -7.60
N GLN A 149 19.91 12.58 -8.09
CA GLN A 149 19.67 13.02 -9.47
C GLN A 149 20.17 12.00 -10.48
N LYS A 150 21.37 11.44 -10.29
CA LYS A 150 21.88 10.38 -11.17
C LYS A 150 20.97 9.13 -11.21
N ARG A 151 20.31 8.78 -10.09
CA ARG A 151 19.36 7.67 -10.03
C ARG A 151 18.03 8.04 -10.69
N VAL A 152 17.56 9.27 -10.50
CA VAL A 152 16.38 9.81 -11.19
C VAL A 152 16.58 9.83 -12.71
N ASP A 153 17.76 10.25 -13.18
CA ASP A 153 18.13 10.24 -14.60
C ASP A 153 18.15 8.81 -15.16
N ALA A 154 18.51 7.83 -14.31
CA ALA A 154 18.46 6.41 -14.62
C ALA A 154 17.05 5.78 -14.47
N LYS A 155 16.01 6.59 -14.26
CA LYS A 155 14.61 6.16 -14.11
C LYS A 155 14.38 5.18 -12.95
N ASP A 156 15.12 5.36 -11.85
CA ASP A 156 14.89 4.64 -10.60
C ASP A 156 13.62 5.19 -9.91
N PRO A 157 12.54 4.38 -9.80
CA PRO A 157 11.25 4.84 -9.25
C PRO A 157 11.34 5.24 -7.78
N ASP A 158 12.17 4.56 -6.98
CA ASP A 158 12.29 4.82 -5.54
C ASP A 158 13.17 6.05 -5.28
N ALA A 159 14.18 6.28 -6.12
CA ALA A 159 14.94 7.52 -6.07
C ALA A 159 14.10 8.74 -6.47
N MET A 160 13.19 8.60 -7.45
CA MET A 160 12.22 9.65 -7.79
C MET A 160 11.25 9.91 -6.65
N ALA A 161 10.74 8.85 -6.01
CA ALA A 161 9.87 8.98 -4.86
C ALA A 161 10.57 9.70 -3.69
N PHE A 162 11.82 9.31 -3.43
CA PHE A 162 12.68 9.93 -2.44
C PHE A 162 12.95 11.41 -2.75
N LEU A 163 13.32 11.76 -3.99
CA LEU A 163 13.56 13.16 -4.39
C LEU A 163 12.28 14.01 -4.25
N GLY A 164 11.13 13.43 -4.59
CA GLY A 164 9.84 14.08 -4.39
C GLY A 164 9.62 14.41 -2.90
N GLU A 165 9.94 13.50 -2.01
CA GLU A 165 9.89 13.75 -0.55
C GLU A 165 10.85 14.86 -0.12
N GLN A 166 12.08 14.90 -0.67
CA GLN A 166 13.04 15.95 -0.33
C GLN A 166 12.54 17.33 -0.75
N HIS A 167 11.96 17.47 -1.94
CA HIS A 167 11.33 18.71 -2.39
C HIS A 167 10.09 19.07 -1.57
N TYR A 168 9.32 18.07 -1.13
CA TYR A 168 8.13 18.31 -0.32
C TYR A 168 8.46 18.95 1.04
N PHE A 169 9.52 18.47 1.69
CA PHE A 169 9.93 18.97 3.02
C PHE A 169 11.01 20.07 2.98
N GLY A 170 11.64 20.32 1.82
CA GLY A 170 12.77 21.25 1.72
C GLY A 170 14.02 20.71 2.41
N TRP A 171 14.29 19.41 2.28
CA TRP A 171 15.46 18.76 2.85
C TRP A 171 16.65 18.79 1.87
N LEU A 172 17.84 18.44 2.36
CA LEU A 172 19.10 18.48 1.58
C LEU A 172 19.42 19.86 0.98
N GLY A 173 19.08 20.93 1.69
CA GLY A 173 19.30 22.31 1.22
C GLY A 173 18.36 22.76 0.10
N LEU A 174 17.31 21.98 -0.21
CA LEU A 174 16.30 22.36 -1.20
C LEU A 174 15.27 23.34 -0.62
N GLU A 175 14.80 24.26 -1.47
CA GLU A 175 13.56 24.98 -1.18
C GLU A 175 12.35 24.05 -1.32
N VAL A 176 11.33 24.28 -0.49
CA VAL A 176 10.06 23.55 -0.57
C VAL A 176 9.41 23.77 -1.94
N ASN A 177 9.18 22.68 -2.67
CA ASN A 177 8.51 22.69 -3.97
C ASN A 177 7.56 21.50 -4.12
N ILE A 178 6.34 21.67 -3.63
CA ILE A 178 5.33 20.60 -3.63
C ILE A 178 4.85 20.25 -5.04
N SER A 179 4.76 21.22 -5.94
CA SER A 179 4.37 20.94 -7.32
C SER A 179 5.36 20.00 -8.00
N LEU A 180 6.67 20.24 -7.82
CA LEU A 180 7.70 19.34 -8.31
C LEU A 180 7.66 17.97 -7.61
N ALA A 181 7.44 17.94 -6.29
CA ALA A 181 7.28 16.68 -5.55
C ALA A 181 6.15 15.81 -6.12
N VAL A 182 4.99 16.42 -6.40
CA VAL A 182 3.84 15.74 -7.00
C VAL A 182 4.15 15.20 -8.39
N GLU A 183 4.85 15.95 -9.25
CA GLU A 183 5.23 15.47 -10.58
C GLU A 183 6.23 14.31 -10.50
N LEU A 184 7.23 14.39 -9.62
CA LEU A 184 8.16 13.30 -9.37
C LEU A 184 7.45 12.04 -8.87
N TRP A 185 6.48 12.17 -7.96
CA TRP A 185 5.69 11.03 -7.49
C TRP A 185 4.79 10.46 -8.59
N LYS A 186 4.20 11.28 -9.47
CA LYS A 186 3.45 10.77 -10.63
C LYS A 186 4.34 9.94 -11.55
N GLU A 187 5.53 10.44 -11.87
CA GLU A 187 6.48 9.70 -12.71
C GLU A 187 6.93 8.39 -12.04
N ALA A 188 7.25 8.44 -10.74
CA ALA A 188 7.59 7.26 -9.95
C ALA A 188 6.48 6.21 -9.92
N VAL A 189 5.20 6.63 -9.86
CA VAL A 189 4.05 5.73 -9.93
C VAL A 189 3.98 4.99 -11.26
N GLU A 190 4.17 5.68 -12.38
CA GLU A 190 4.18 5.06 -13.72
C GLU A 190 5.31 4.04 -13.86
N LEU A 191 6.43 4.27 -13.17
CA LEU A 191 7.57 3.35 -13.09
C LEU A 191 7.45 2.28 -12.00
N GLY A 192 6.36 2.29 -11.22
CA GLY A 192 6.00 1.23 -10.29
C GLY A 192 6.31 1.46 -8.82
N SER A 193 6.78 2.64 -8.40
CA SER A 193 7.07 2.93 -6.99
C SER A 193 5.81 2.79 -6.13
N ILE A 194 5.88 1.94 -5.11
CA ILE A 194 4.78 1.71 -4.16
C ILE A 194 4.65 2.92 -3.21
N ASP A 195 5.77 3.47 -2.74
CA ASP A 195 5.80 4.61 -1.83
C ASP A 195 5.25 5.88 -2.50
N ALA A 196 5.52 6.06 -3.80
CA ALA A 196 4.94 7.18 -4.56
C ALA A 196 3.41 7.11 -4.63
N HIS A 197 2.81 5.91 -4.73
CA HIS A 197 1.35 5.76 -4.64
C HIS A 197 0.85 6.24 -3.27
N PHE A 198 1.52 5.84 -2.18
CA PHE A 198 1.15 6.29 -0.85
C PHE A 198 1.24 7.81 -0.69
N SER A 199 2.35 8.40 -1.14
CA SER A 199 2.58 9.85 -1.11
C SER A 199 1.50 10.61 -1.88
N LEU A 200 1.18 10.20 -3.11
CA LEU A 200 0.09 10.82 -3.87
C LEU A 200 -1.26 10.66 -3.18
N GLY A 201 -1.54 9.48 -2.60
CA GLY A 201 -2.75 9.26 -1.83
C GLY A 201 -2.92 10.27 -0.69
N ASN A 202 -1.85 10.51 0.08
CA ASN A 202 -1.84 11.53 1.13
C ASN A 202 -2.08 12.93 0.57
N GLN A 203 -1.43 13.29 -0.55
CA GLN A 203 -1.60 14.62 -1.14
C GLN A 203 -3.03 14.88 -1.65
N TYR A 204 -3.68 13.88 -2.25
CA TYR A 204 -5.07 14.02 -2.70
C TYR A 204 -6.07 14.10 -1.53
N ILE A 205 -5.75 13.56 -0.35
CA ILE A 205 -6.57 13.78 0.86
C ILE A 205 -6.43 15.20 1.40
N ILE A 206 -5.19 15.69 1.49
CA ILE A 206 -4.88 16.97 2.13
C ILE A 206 -5.20 18.14 1.18
N GLY A 207 -5.05 17.95 -0.13
CA GLY A 207 -5.23 18.99 -1.14
C GLY A 207 -4.02 19.92 -1.28
N TYR A 208 -2.83 19.46 -0.92
CA TYR A 208 -1.59 20.24 -1.02
C TYR A 208 -0.84 19.88 -2.30
N GLY A 209 -0.53 20.89 -3.12
CA GLY A 209 0.07 20.70 -4.46
C GLY A 209 -0.85 20.07 -5.52
N VAL A 210 -1.97 19.47 -5.13
CA VAL A 210 -3.03 18.93 -5.99
C VAL A 210 -4.40 19.32 -5.44
N ALA A 211 -5.41 19.42 -6.30
CA ALA A 211 -6.79 19.60 -5.84
C ALA A 211 -7.23 18.38 -5.02
N GLN A 212 -7.84 18.63 -3.85
CA GLN A 212 -8.35 17.59 -2.96
C GLN A 212 -9.32 16.66 -3.71
N ASN A 213 -9.09 15.35 -3.61
CA ASN A 213 -9.92 14.33 -4.23
C ASN A 213 -9.81 13.01 -3.46
N THR A 214 -10.74 12.79 -2.53
CA THR A 214 -10.78 11.58 -1.69
C THR A 214 -10.88 10.29 -2.49
N ALA A 215 -11.67 10.26 -3.56
CA ALA A 215 -11.82 9.05 -4.38
C ALA A 215 -10.49 8.68 -5.06
N LYS A 216 -9.76 9.69 -5.55
CA LYS A 216 -8.44 9.49 -6.15
C LYS A 216 -7.40 9.09 -5.11
N ALA A 217 -7.46 9.66 -3.91
CA ALA A 217 -6.59 9.25 -2.81
C ALA A 217 -6.79 7.78 -2.42
N ILE A 218 -8.04 7.37 -2.22
CA ILE A 218 -8.41 5.98 -1.92
C ILE A 218 -7.90 5.05 -3.02
N HIS A 219 -8.05 5.43 -4.29
CA HIS A 219 -7.54 4.64 -5.40
C HIS A 219 -6.02 4.40 -5.32
N TYR A 220 -5.23 5.45 -5.08
CA TYR A 220 -3.78 5.30 -4.92
C TYR A 220 -3.43 4.39 -3.73
N TRP A 221 -4.12 4.54 -2.60
CA TRP A 221 -3.92 3.68 -1.44
C TRP A 221 -4.34 2.23 -1.70
N GLU A 222 -5.43 1.98 -2.43
CA GLU A 222 -5.86 0.64 -2.83
C GLU A 222 -4.78 -0.07 -3.65
N VAL A 223 -4.21 0.62 -4.66
CA VAL A 223 -3.14 0.05 -5.49
C VAL A 223 -1.90 -0.27 -4.67
N ALA A 224 -1.46 0.64 -3.79
CA ALA A 224 -0.34 0.40 -2.90
C ALA A 224 -0.60 -0.74 -1.90
N ALA A 225 -1.80 -0.79 -1.31
CA ALA A 225 -2.21 -1.82 -0.35
C ALA A 225 -2.21 -3.21 -0.99
N MET A 226 -2.72 -3.34 -2.22
CA MET A 226 -2.68 -4.60 -2.98
C MET A 226 -1.26 -5.06 -3.31
N ARG A 227 -0.28 -4.16 -3.29
CA ARG A 227 1.16 -4.47 -3.41
C ARG A 227 1.88 -4.65 -2.06
N GLY A 228 1.13 -4.73 -0.96
CA GLY A 228 1.69 -4.98 0.37
C GLY A 228 2.07 -3.72 1.16
N HIS A 229 1.75 -2.51 0.68
CA HIS A 229 2.06 -1.28 1.43
C HIS A 229 1.20 -1.15 2.69
N VAL A 230 1.82 -1.35 3.85
CA VAL A 230 1.14 -1.41 5.15
C VAL A 230 0.50 -0.09 5.53
N GLU A 231 1.17 1.04 5.33
CA GLU A 231 0.61 2.34 5.71
C GLU A 231 -0.59 2.71 4.85
N SER A 232 -0.55 2.42 3.54
CA SER A 232 -1.71 2.64 2.65
C SER A 232 -2.90 1.81 3.08
N ARG A 233 -2.68 0.53 3.40
CA ARG A 233 -3.76 -0.33 3.88
C ARG A 233 -4.30 0.13 5.23
N ASN A 234 -3.45 0.63 6.13
CA ASN A 234 -3.89 1.25 7.38
C ASN A 234 -4.75 2.49 7.14
N LYS A 235 -4.40 3.35 6.16
CA LYS A 235 -5.24 4.49 5.78
C LYS A 235 -6.62 4.05 5.30
N LEU A 236 -6.70 3.01 4.46
CA LEU A 236 -7.99 2.43 4.05
C LEU A 236 -8.80 1.90 5.25
N GLY A 237 -8.14 1.16 6.15
CA GLY A 237 -8.78 0.68 7.38
C GLY A 237 -9.30 1.80 8.27
N MET A 238 -8.56 2.92 8.36
CA MET A 238 -9.01 4.12 9.07
C MET A 238 -10.20 4.80 8.39
N CYS A 239 -10.20 4.93 7.06
CA CYS A 239 -11.35 5.45 6.32
C CYS A 239 -12.61 4.62 6.58
N ASP A 240 -12.52 3.30 6.43
CA ASP A 240 -13.64 2.40 6.71
C ASP A 240 -14.08 2.45 8.18
N PHE A 241 -13.15 2.62 9.11
CA PHE A 241 -13.48 2.79 10.52
C PHE A 241 -14.27 4.08 10.77
N THR A 242 -13.81 5.21 10.21
CA THR A 242 -14.50 6.50 10.30
C THR A 242 -15.88 6.46 9.65
N ASP A 243 -16.00 5.77 8.52
CA ASP A 243 -17.27 5.57 7.80
C ASP A 243 -18.18 4.52 8.46
N ARG A 244 -17.77 3.97 9.60
CA ARG A 244 -18.48 2.91 10.36
C ARG A 244 -18.65 1.60 9.61
N ASN A 245 -17.85 1.36 8.57
CA ASN A 245 -17.71 0.10 7.85
C ASN A 245 -16.79 -0.85 8.62
N TYR A 246 -17.13 -1.14 9.89
CA TYR A 246 -16.22 -1.85 10.81
C TYR A 246 -15.76 -3.21 10.28
N GLY A 247 -16.61 -3.95 9.56
CA GLY A 247 -16.21 -5.22 8.95
C GLY A 247 -15.07 -5.08 7.93
N ARG A 248 -15.10 -4.03 7.11
CA ARG A 248 -14.04 -3.70 6.14
C ARG A 248 -12.79 -3.20 6.85
N ALA A 249 -12.95 -2.33 7.85
CA ALA A 249 -11.84 -1.85 8.67
C ALA A 249 -11.07 -2.99 9.37
N VAL A 250 -11.78 -3.94 10.00
CA VAL A 250 -11.14 -5.11 10.63
C VAL A 250 -10.37 -5.93 9.60
N ARG A 251 -10.89 -6.13 8.38
CA ARG A 251 -10.17 -6.84 7.32
C ARG A 251 -8.87 -6.15 6.96
N HIS A 252 -8.87 -4.84 6.75
CA HIS A 252 -7.65 -4.07 6.48
C HIS A 252 -6.63 -4.24 7.60
N PHE A 253 -7.04 -4.02 8.84
CA PHE A 253 -6.15 -4.10 9.98
C PHE A 253 -5.63 -5.51 10.25
N LEU A 254 -6.42 -6.56 9.97
CA LEU A 254 -5.99 -7.95 10.15
C LEU A 254 -4.81 -8.29 9.25
N ILE A 255 -4.86 -7.87 7.98
CA ILE A 255 -3.78 -8.14 7.03
C ILE A 255 -2.51 -7.41 7.49
N THR A 256 -2.59 -6.13 7.81
CA THR A 256 -1.42 -5.35 8.26
C THR A 256 -0.89 -5.78 9.64
N ALA A 257 -1.74 -6.23 10.55
CA ALA A 257 -1.29 -6.76 11.84
C ALA A 257 -0.45 -8.03 11.65
N LYS A 258 -0.84 -8.91 10.72
CA LYS A 258 -0.05 -10.08 10.31
C LYS A 258 1.28 -9.72 9.63
N MET A 259 1.44 -8.49 9.15
CA MET A 259 2.70 -7.96 8.63
C MET A 259 3.55 -7.28 9.71
N GLY A 260 3.07 -7.23 10.96
CA GLY A 260 3.79 -6.64 12.10
C GLY A 260 3.49 -5.16 12.37
N SER A 261 2.37 -4.63 11.87
CA SER A 261 1.94 -3.26 12.18
C SER A 261 1.32 -3.17 13.58
N ASP A 262 1.98 -2.44 14.47
CA ASP A 262 1.55 -2.17 15.84
C ASP A 262 0.31 -1.27 15.88
N VAL A 263 0.24 -0.27 14.98
CA VAL A 263 -0.92 0.60 14.77
C VAL A 263 -2.17 -0.24 14.52
N SER A 264 -2.08 -1.25 13.65
CA SER A 264 -3.22 -2.09 13.27
C SER A 264 -3.65 -3.01 14.41
N LEU A 265 -2.69 -3.57 15.14
CA LEU A 265 -2.99 -4.35 16.35
C LEU A 265 -3.71 -3.48 17.40
N GLY A 266 -3.24 -2.24 17.59
CA GLY A 266 -3.88 -1.25 18.46
C GLY A 266 -5.30 -0.92 18.03
N MET A 267 -5.53 -0.72 16.73
CA MET A 267 -6.88 -0.46 16.19
C MET A 267 -7.81 -1.67 16.39
N ILE A 268 -7.37 -2.90 16.12
CA ILE A 268 -8.20 -4.08 16.35
C ILE A 268 -8.51 -4.25 17.84
N LYS A 269 -7.54 -3.97 18.73
CA LYS A 269 -7.75 -3.98 20.18
C LYS A 269 -8.83 -2.96 20.59
N LEU A 270 -8.79 -1.74 20.04
CA LEU A 270 -9.80 -0.72 20.26
C LEU A 270 -11.18 -1.18 19.77
N MET A 271 -11.26 -1.69 18.55
CA MET A 271 -12.50 -2.19 17.94
C MET A 271 -13.09 -3.36 18.73
N PHE A 272 -12.25 -4.25 19.26
CA PHE A 272 -12.69 -5.35 20.13
C PHE A 272 -13.28 -4.82 21.43
N ALA A 273 -12.63 -3.85 22.08
CA ALA A 273 -13.14 -3.22 23.29
C ALA A 273 -14.49 -2.50 23.07
N GLN A 274 -14.74 -2.01 21.86
CA GLN A 274 -15.99 -1.37 21.44
C GLN A 274 -17.06 -2.35 20.91
N GLY A 275 -16.78 -3.66 20.89
CA GLY A 275 -17.70 -4.68 20.40
C GLY A 275 -17.84 -4.74 18.86
N GLN A 276 -16.97 -4.05 18.12
CA GLN A 276 -16.97 -3.99 16.65
C GLN A 276 -16.14 -5.11 16.01
N ALA A 277 -15.13 -5.61 16.72
CA ALA A 277 -14.35 -6.77 16.34
C ALA A 277 -14.64 -7.95 17.27
N SER A 278 -14.61 -9.18 16.74
CA SER A 278 -14.82 -10.39 17.52
C SER A 278 -13.57 -10.79 18.30
N LYS A 279 -13.76 -11.61 19.35
CA LYS A 279 -12.64 -12.22 20.10
C LYS A 279 -11.71 -13.03 19.18
N GLN A 280 -12.29 -13.72 18.19
CA GLN A 280 -11.52 -14.50 17.22
C GLN A 280 -10.64 -13.60 16.36
N GLN A 281 -11.18 -12.50 15.85
CA GLN A 281 -10.44 -11.54 15.03
C GLN A 281 -9.29 -10.90 15.82
N TYR A 282 -9.55 -10.48 17.07
CA TYR A 282 -8.47 -9.94 17.90
C TYR A 282 -7.38 -10.97 18.20
N ALA A 283 -7.76 -12.21 18.53
CA ALA A 283 -6.79 -13.28 18.79
C ALA A 283 -5.97 -13.63 17.52
N GLU A 284 -6.60 -13.59 16.34
CA GLU A 284 -5.91 -13.78 15.06
C GLU A 284 -4.91 -12.66 14.78
N ALA A 285 -5.31 -11.40 14.97
CA ALA A 285 -4.43 -10.24 14.81
C ALA A 285 -3.20 -10.34 15.73
N LEU A 286 -3.42 -10.69 16.99
CA LEU A 286 -2.34 -10.82 17.98
C LEU A 286 -1.36 -11.93 17.61
N ARG A 287 -1.84 -13.11 17.19
CA ARG A 287 -0.97 -14.21 16.75
C ARG A 287 -0.16 -13.84 15.50
N GLY A 288 -0.82 -13.22 14.53
CA GLY A 288 -0.17 -12.75 13.30
C GLY A 288 0.93 -11.73 13.58
N TYR A 289 0.62 -10.75 14.43
CA TYR A 289 1.58 -9.75 14.86
C TYR A 289 2.77 -10.38 15.59
N GLN A 290 2.52 -11.28 16.55
CA GLN A 290 3.58 -11.99 17.26
C GLN A 290 4.51 -12.74 16.31
N PHE A 291 3.95 -13.52 15.38
CA PHE A 291 4.73 -14.22 14.36
C PHE A 291 5.60 -13.24 13.55
N ALA A 292 5.02 -12.16 13.05
CA ALA A 292 5.75 -11.15 12.28
C ALA A 292 6.87 -10.49 13.10
N THR A 293 6.63 -10.19 14.39
CA THR A 293 7.66 -9.59 15.25
C THR A 293 8.82 -10.54 15.55
N GLU A 294 8.56 -11.85 15.63
CA GLU A 294 9.62 -12.85 15.79
C GLU A 294 10.53 -12.90 14.56
N GLU A 295 9.96 -12.86 13.35
CA GLU A 295 10.71 -12.83 12.08
C GLU A 295 11.57 -11.56 11.92
N MET A 296 11.23 -10.47 12.63
CA MET A 296 11.96 -9.19 12.56
C MET A 296 13.10 -9.06 13.57
N LYS A 297 13.28 -10.03 14.48
CA LYS A 297 14.30 -9.95 15.54
C LYS A 297 15.71 -9.90 14.99
N SER A 298 16.52 -9.03 15.57
CA SER A 298 17.93 -8.89 15.19
C SER A 298 18.74 -8.36 16.37
N PRO A 299 19.82 -9.06 16.79
CA PRO A 299 20.66 -8.62 17.91
C PRO A 299 21.19 -7.19 17.73
N ASP A 300 21.59 -6.83 16.50
CA ASP A 300 22.09 -5.49 16.21
C ASP A 300 21.00 -4.41 16.34
N ARG A 301 19.74 -4.74 16.01
CA ARG A 301 18.60 -3.83 16.19
C ARG A 301 18.26 -3.65 17.67
N ASP A 302 18.32 -4.73 18.44
CA ASP A 302 18.07 -4.70 19.89
C ASP A 302 19.16 -3.90 20.62
N GLU A 303 20.43 -4.09 20.25
CA GLU A 303 21.55 -3.30 20.79
C GLU A 303 21.41 -1.81 20.43
N TRP A 304 21.11 -1.49 19.17
CA TRP A 304 20.87 -0.12 18.71
C TRP A 304 19.74 0.56 19.49
N LYS A 305 18.62 -0.15 19.70
CA LYS A 305 17.48 0.35 20.45
C LYS A 305 17.86 0.66 21.91
N ALA A 306 18.54 -0.27 22.58
CA ALA A 306 18.98 -0.08 23.96
C ALA A 306 19.99 1.08 24.12
N LEU A 307 20.85 1.32 23.13
CA LEU A 307 21.72 2.50 23.12
C LEU A 307 20.90 3.79 22.97
N SER A 308 20.01 3.84 21.98
CA SER A 308 19.17 5.02 21.70
C SER A 308 18.29 5.43 22.88
N GLU A 309 17.80 4.45 23.67
CA GLU A 309 17.03 4.69 24.88
C GLU A 309 17.89 5.31 26.00
N ARG A 310 19.10 4.79 26.24
CA ARG A 310 20.04 5.33 27.24
C ARG A 310 20.47 6.77 26.91
N GLU A 311 20.69 7.08 25.64
CA GLU A 311 21.05 8.44 25.20
C GLU A 311 19.91 9.43 25.46
N LYS A 312 18.66 9.03 25.19
CA LYS A 312 17.47 9.86 25.49
C LYS A 312 17.26 10.10 26.98
N GLU A 313 17.58 9.11 27.82
CA GLU A 313 17.51 9.24 29.27
C GLU A 313 18.60 10.16 29.82
N SER A 314 19.80 10.13 29.22
CA SER A 314 20.93 10.97 29.61
C SER A 314 20.78 12.44 29.15
N ALA A 315 19.92 12.69 28.17
CA ALA A 315 19.61 14.02 27.65
C ALA A 315 18.43 14.72 28.35
N LYS A 316 17.82 14.09 29.36
CA LYS A 316 16.75 14.64 30.20
C LYS A 316 17.28 15.07 31.57
#